data_AF-A0AAN7QRF3-F1
#
_entry.id   AF-A0AAN7QRF3-F1
#
_cell.length_a   1.000
_cell.length_b   1.000
_cell.length_c   1.000
_cell.angle_alpha   90.00
_cell.angle_beta   90.00
_cell.angle_gamma   90.00
#
_symmetry.space_group_name_H-M   'P 1'
#
loop_
_entity.id
_entity.type
_entity.pdbx_description
1 polymer ?
#
loop_
_entity_poly.entity_id
_entity_poly.type
_entity_poly.pdbx_seq_one_letter_code
_entity_poly.pdbx_strand_id
1 'polypeptide(L)'
;MAAFVTLSSPKSSILEKPSSFRDQGTNFLGGQLKGHSLELKPARVKSSRGIVTSLVVASAATGDTAVSSKNGRFYFNITGFPFPLGPFLSRRTIRTEPVKGSIWLFEQEQALGFSSVSTNIRMTVIKLKSGGLWVHAPVAPTEECIQLVKELGAPVEYIVLPTFAYEHKIFVGPFSRKFPKAQIWVAPRQWSWPLNLPLEFFGIFRAKTLKNEDSSTPWADEIEQKVLSSPEVGIGPYVEVAFYHRRTRTLLVTDAVIFVPRKPPECISKESLLASAKNGLAVKILSKGKEVPQEPVVDNQINRQKGWERMVLQILFLGPSNLLEPKASFSQMSQKLIVSPIVKTLVFSKVPEKVRDWIDSIARDWRFKRIIPAHFAAPVTAGRSDFLAAFAFLDDLLGERYVSRPSLSLLFTSLLGKAASYFPPDDMKTLSSLDQFLVSVGAVKKTVSGRKR
;
A
#
# COMPACT_ATOMS: atom_id res chain seq x y z
N MET A 1 33.26 -38.12 39.61
CA MET A 1 32.04 -37.92 40.42
C MET A 1 30.83 -37.96 39.49
N ALA A 2 29.71 -38.55 39.90
CA ALA A 2 28.55 -38.92 39.06
C ALA A 2 27.99 -37.73 38.21
N ALA A 3 27.45 -37.85 36.98
CA ALA A 3 26.62 -38.91 36.32
C ALA A 3 25.22 -39.04 36.95
N PHE A 4 24.08 -39.25 36.27
CA PHE A 4 23.73 -39.70 34.91
C PHE A 4 22.76 -38.66 34.24
N VAL A 5 22.47 -38.54 32.92
CA VAL A 5 22.19 -39.49 31.80
C VAL A 5 20.80 -40.17 31.92
N THR A 6 19.89 -40.30 30.94
CA THR A 6 19.55 -39.64 29.63
C THR A 6 18.19 -40.19 29.13
N LEU A 7 17.45 -39.48 28.24
CA LEU A 7 16.52 -40.04 27.21
C LEU A 7 15.28 -40.84 27.74
N SER A 8 14.19 -41.13 26.98
CA SER A 8 13.67 -40.72 25.66
C SER A 8 12.12 -40.90 25.55
N SER A 9 11.52 -40.39 24.47
CA SER A 9 10.13 -40.61 23.98
C SER A 9 9.84 -42.08 23.55
N PRO A 10 8.65 -42.53 23.03
CA PRO A 10 7.41 -41.79 22.65
C PRO A 10 6.01 -42.52 22.81
N LYS A 11 4.93 -41.86 22.33
CA LYS A 11 3.74 -42.40 21.58
C LYS A 11 2.55 -43.15 22.26
N SER A 12 1.32 -42.62 22.00
CA SER A 12 0.01 -43.30 21.69
C SER A 12 -0.67 -44.25 22.72
N SER A 13 -2.02 -44.44 22.78
CA SER A 13 -3.21 -43.82 22.13
C SER A 13 -4.55 -44.39 22.68
N ILE A 14 -5.69 -43.75 22.32
CA ILE A 14 -7.04 -44.36 22.07
C ILE A 14 -7.96 -44.72 23.27
N LEU A 15 -9.20 -44.18 23.21
CA LEU A 15 -10.50 -44.55 23.86
C LEU A 15 -10.53 -44.73 25.42
N GLU A 16 -11.66 -44.79 26.15
CA GLU A 16 -13.10 -44.85 25.81
C GLU A 16 -14.01 -44.11 26.85
N LYS A 17 -15.34 -44.25 26.79
CA LYS A 17 -16.35 -43.73 27.76
C LYS A 17 -17.16 -44.87 28.41
N PRO A 18 -17.58 -44.70 29.68
CA PRO A 18 -19.02 -44.71 30.05
C PRO A 18 -19.39 -43.38 30.80
N SER A 19 -20.59 -42.77 30.81
CA SER A 19 -21.98 -43.20 31.14
C SER A 19 -22.18 -43.75 32.57
N SER A 20 -23.20 -43.40 33.39
CA SER A 20 -24.19 -42.30 33.45
C SER A 20 -25.21 -42.56 34.58
N PHE A 21 -25.46 -41.63 35.52
CA PHE A 21 -26.66 -41.55 36.39
C PHE A 21 -26.85 -40.06 36.79
N ARG A 22 -28.04 -39.41 36.83
CA ARG A 22 -29.36 -39.65 37.47
C ARG A 22 -29.32 -39.55 39.02
N ASP A 23 -30.27 -38.89 39.72
CA ASP A 23 -31.45 -38.08 39.32
C ASP A 23 -31.92 -37.17 40.50
N GLN A 24 -33.05 -36.45 40.35
CA GLN A 24 -33.80 -35.52 41.26
C GLN A 24 -33.75 -34.04 40.79
N GLY A 25 -34.83 -33.25 40.68
CA GLY A 25 -36.25 -33.40 41.06
C GLY A 25 -36.65 -32.36 42.14
N THR A 26 -37.80 -31.66 42.16
CA THR A 26 -39.01 -31.52 41.29
C THR A 26 -39.48 -30.03 41.34
N ASN A 27 -40.65 -29.48 40.93
CA ASN A 27 -41.98 -29.83 40.35
C ASN A 27 -42.39 -28.64 39.42
N PHE A 28 -43.36 -28.60 38.49
CA PHE A 28 -44.54 -29.39 38.06
C PHE A 28 -45.94 -28.83 38.46
N LEU A 29 -46.50 -27.91 37.65
CA LEU A 29 -47.93 -27.46 37.60
C LEU A 29 -48.19 -26.76 36.23
N GLY A 30 -49.27 -27.00 35.46
CA GLY A 30 -50.26 -28.10 35.49
C GLY A 30 -51.45 -27.93 34.50
N GLY A 31 -51.74 -28.96 33.69
CA GLY A 31 -53.06 -29.26 33.05
C GLY A 31 -53.56 -28.40 31.86
N GLN A 32 -54.53 -28.85 31.03
CA GLN A 32 -55.04 -30.21 30.73
C GLN A 32 -55.91 -30.20 29.43
N LEU A 33 -56.47 -31.38 29.06
CA LEU A 33 -57.43 -31.70 27.95
C LEU A 33 -56.76 -32.03 26.59
N LYS A 34 -56.90 -33.23 26.00
CA LYS A 34 -58.09 -33.95 25.48
C LYS A 34 -58.84 -33.13 24.41
N GLY A 35 -58.91 -33.48 23.12
CA GLY A 35 -58.31 -34.58 22.35
C GLY A 35 -59.34 -35.56 21.76
N HIS A 36 -59.29 -35.84 20.44
CA HIS A 36 -59.91 -36.98 19.74
C HIS A 36 -59.26 -37.16 18.35
N SER A 37 -59.42 -38.33 17.72
CA SER A 37 -58.73 -38.72 16.48
C SER A 37 -59.68 -38.79 15.28
N LEU A 38 -59.15 -38.48 14.09
CA LEU A 38 -59.69 -38.90 12.79
C LEU A 38 -58.51 -39.36 11.92
N GLU A 39 -58.52 -40.63 11.51
CA GLU A 39 -57.54 -41.20 10.59
C GLU A 39 -58.23 -41.65 9.30
N LEU A 40 -57.80 -41.09 8.16
CA LEU A 40 -58.05 -41.64 6.82
C LEU A 40 -56.84 -41.38 5.91
N LYS A 41 -56.51 -42.39 5.11
CA LYS A 41 -55.34 -42.54 4.22
C LYS A 41 -55.73 -43.49 3.07
N PRO A 42 -54.93 -43.67 2.00
CA PRO A 42 -53.70 -42.96 1.62
C PRO A 42 -53.69 -42.45 0.15
N ALA A 43 -52.65 -41.68 -0.21
CA ALA A 43 -52.16 -41.59 -1.60
C ALA A 43 -50.63 -41.73 -1.65
N ARG A 44 -50.11 -42.21 -2.80
CA ARG A 44 -48.69 -42.55 -3.10
C ARG A 44 -47.96 -41.31 -3.70
N VAL A 45 -46.62 -41.14 -3.73
CA VAL A 45 -45.46 -41.88 -3.17
C VAL A 45 -44.20 -40.96 -3.07
N LYS A 46 -43.14 -41.47 -2.43
CA LYS A 46 -41.74 -40.96 -2.29
C LYS A 46 -41.08 -40.55 -3.65
N SER A 47 -39.92 -39.86 -3.77
CA SER A 47 -38.88 -39.45 -2.80
C SER A 47 -37.93 -38.34 -3.32
N SER A 48 -37.33 -37.59 -2.39
CA SER A 48 -35.98 -36.94 -2.38
C SER A 48 -35.18 -36.63 -3.67
N ARG A 49 -34.60 -35.41 -3.76
CA ARG A 49 -33.17 -35.11 -3.46
C ARG A 49 -32.77 -33.63 -3.71
N GLY A 50 -31.81 -33.16 -2.89
CA GLY A 50 -30.79 -32.14 -3.17
C GLY A 50 -31.15 -30.86 -3.96
N ILE A 51 -31.27 -29.73 -3.25
CA ILE A 51 -31.11 -28.41 -3.85
C ILE A 51 -29.63 -28.18 -4.16
N VAL A 52 -29.24 -28.32 -5.43
CA VAL A 52 -27.94 -27.90 -5.94
C VAL A 52 -28.06 -26.48 -6.47
N THR A 53 -27.35 -25.52 -5.85
CA THR A 53 -27.28 -24.14 -6.34
C THR A 53 -26.47 -24.05 -7.63
N SER A 54 -27.16 -24.17 -8.77
CA SER A 54 -26.57 -23.99 -10.09
C SER A 54 -26.14 -22.54 -10.32
N LEU A 55 -24.83 -22.30 -10.39
CA LEU A 55 -24.27 -20.99 -10.72
C LEU A 55 -24.28 -20.82 -12.25
N VAL A 56 -25.34 -20.23 -12.79
CA VAL A 56 -25.46 -19.96 -14.23
C VAL A 56 -24.50 -18.85 -14.65
N VAL A 57 -23.37 -19.22 -15.26
CA VAL A 57 -22.46 -18.30 -15.94
C VAL A 57 -22.99 -18.07 -17.36
N ALA A 58 -23.56 -16.89 -17.61
CA ALA A 58 -24.07 -16.53 -18.92
C ALA A 58 -22.92 -16.27 -19.92
N SER A 59 -22.77 -17.15 -20.91
CA SER A 59 -21.86 -16.96 -22.04
C SER A 59 -22.49 -16.02 -23.07
N ALA A 60 -22.07 -14.76 -23.11
CA ALA A 60 -22.47 -13.82 -24.17
C ALA A 60 -21.71 -14.13 -25.48
N ALA A 61 -22.46 -14.47 -26.53
CA ALA A 61 -21.92 -14.70 -27.87
C ALA A 61 -21.61 -13.37 -28.61
N THR A 62 -20.92 -13.49 -29.74
CA THR A 62 -20.35 -12.38 -30.53
C THR A 62 -21.40 -11.44 -31.14
N GLY A 63 -21.08 -10.14 -31.15
CA GLY A 63 -21.74 -9.12 -31.98
C GLY A 63 -20.78 -7.96 -32.25
N ASP A 64 -20.29 -7.85 -33.48
CA ASP A 64 -19.30 -6.84 -33.85
C ASP A 64 -19.92 -5.44 -34.03
N THR A 65 -19.71 -4.58 -33.03
CA THR A 65 -19.78 -3.12 -33.16
C THR A 65 -18.68 -2.47 -32.31
N ALA A 66 -18.19 -1.30 -32.73
CA ALA A 66 -16.91 -0.77 -32.27
C ALA A 66 -16.89 -0.23 -30.81
N VAL A 67 -16.68 -1.11 -29.83
CA VAL A 67 -16.54 -0.76 -28.39
C VAL A 67 -15.19 -1.26 -27.82
N SER A 68 -14.10 -0.98 -28.53
CA SER A 68 -12.77 -1.58 -28.29
C SER A 68 -12.13 -1.28 -26.91
N SER A 69 -12.42 -0.14 -26.29
CA SER A 69 -11.58 0.42 -25.22
C SER A 69 -11.85 -0.07 -23.78
N LYS A 70 -12.67 -1.11 -23.56
CA LYS A 70 -13.00 -1.64 -22.21
C LYS A 70 -12.58 -3.10 -21.94
N ASN A 71 -12.23 -3.87 -22.97
CA ASN A 71 -11.86 -5.28 -22.79
C ASN A 71 -10.59 -5.44 -21.94
N GLY A 72 -10.53 -6.49 -21.12
CA GLY A 72 -9.35 -6.85 -20.34
C GLY A 72 -9.10 -6.08 -19.03
N ARG A 73 -9.89 -5.05 -18.69
CA ARG A 73 -9.76 -4.28 -17.42
C ARG A 73 -10.37 -4.93 -16.18
N PHE A 74 -11.15 -6.00 -16.34
CA PHE A 74 -11.77 -6.67 -15.21
C PHE A 74 -10.71 -7.25 -14.27
N TYR A 75 -10.90 -7.04 -12.97
CA TYR A 75 -10.06 -7.61 -11.91
C TYR A 75 -10.90 -7.88 -10.68
N PHE A 76 -10.57 -8.94 -9.94
CA PHE A 76 -11.17 -9.25 -8.64
C PHE A 76 -10.15 -10.03 -7.81
N ASN A 77 -10.10 -9.80 -6.50
CA ASN A 77 -9.20 -10.53 -5.60
C ASN A 77 -9.85 -10.77 -4.22
N ILE A 78 -9.97 -12.05 -3.85
CA ILE A 78 -10.58 -12.50 -2.59
C ILE A 78 -9.66 -12.25 -1.38
N THR A 79 -8.34 -12.18 -1.58
CA THR A 79 -7.37 -11.88 -0.49
C THR A 79 -7.36 -10.41 -0.03
N GLY A 80 -8.27 -9.58 -0.58
CA GLY A 80 -8.41 -8.14 -0.32
C GLY A 80 -8.97 -7.76 1.07
N PHE A 81 -9.08 -8.70 2.01
CA PHE A 81 -9.58 -8.46 3.37
C PHE A 81 -8.40 -8.28 4.35
N PRO A 82 -8.48 -7.36 5.34
CA PRO A 82 -9.62 -6.52 5.73
C PRO A 82 -9.62 -5.11 5.14
N PHE A 83 -8.62 -4.74 4.33
CA PHE A 83 -8.58 -3.43 3.67
C PHE A 83 -9.07 -3.55 2.22
N PRO A 84 -10.37 -3.33 1.94
CA PRO A 84 -10.86 -3.34 0.58
C PRO A 84 -10.16 -2.23 -0.22
N LEU A 85 -9.40 -2.60 -1.25
CA LEU A 85 -8.64 -1.66 -2.08
C LEU A 85 -9.30 -1.44 -3.44
N GLY A 86 -9.93 -0.27 -3.59
CA GLY A 86 -10.61 0.14 -4.82
C GLY A 86 -9.63 0.60 -5.92
N PRO A 87 -10.05 0.65 -7.19
CA PRO A 87 -11.31 0.14 -7.73
C PRO A 87 -11.42 -1.40 -7.64
N PHE A 88 -12.62 -1.91 -7.38
CA PHE A 88 -12.83 -3.32 -7.03
C PHE A 88 -12.97 -4.28 -8.22
N LEU A 89 -13.55 -3.82 -9.33
CA LEU A 89 -13.98 -4.68 -10.44
C LEU A 89 -13.35 -4.31 -11.80
N SER A 90 -12.79 -3.10 -11.93
CA SER A 90 -12.22 -2.60 -13.19
C SER A 90 -11.06 -1.66 -12.91
N ARG A 91 -9.87 -1.96 -13.44
CA ARG A 91 -8.66 -1.16 -13.24
C ARG A 91 -8.00 -0.84 -14.59
N ARG A 92 -7.97 0.45 -14.93
CA ARG A 92 -7.24 0.97 -16.09
C ARG A 92 -5.75 1.05 -15.77
N THR A 93 -4.93 0.56 -16.69
CA THR A 93 -3.47 0.57 -16.60
C THR A 93 -2.90 1.55 -17.62
N ILE A 94 -2.07 2.49 -17.17
CA ILE A 94 -1.32 3.42 -18.02
C ILE A 94 0.12 2.93 -18.12
N ARG A 95 0.61 2.63 -19.33
CA ARG A 95 2.03 2.33 -19.55
C ARG A 95 2.76 3.57 -20.07
N THR A 96 3.85 3.96 -19.43
CA THR A 96 4.78 4.99 -19.92
C THR A 96 6.20 4.45 -20.03
N GLU A 97 7.06 5.09 -20.83
CA GLU A 97 8.44 4.66 -21.09
C GLU A 97 9.45 5.79 -20.74
N PRO A 98 9.77 6.02 -19.46
CA PRO A 98 10.70 7.08 -19.03
C PRO A 98 12.16 6.86 -19.44
N VAL A 99 12.53 5.65 -19.90
CA VAL A 99 13.81 5.38 -20.58
C VAL A 99 13.57 4.36 -21.69
N LYS A 100 13.65 4.83 -22.95
CA LYS A 100 13.40 4.01 -24.15
C LYS A 100 14.16 2.68 -24.14
N GLY A 101 13.46 1.57 -24.33
CA GLY A 101 14.02 0.22 -24.37
C GLY A 101 14.60 -0.28 -23.04
N SER A 102 14.35 0.41 -21.92
CA SER A 102 15.03 0.08 -20.64
C SER A 102 14.18 0.19 -19.38
N ILE A 103 13.25 1.15 -19.28
CA ILE A 103 12.39 1.33 -18.09
C ILE A 103 10.99 1.73 -18.56
N TRP A 104 9.98 1.00 -18.05
CA TRP A 104 8.56 1.28 -18.23
C TRP A 104 7.86 1.41 -16.88
N LEU A 105 6.91 2.33 -16.77
CA LEU A 105 6.03 2.48 -15.60
C LEU A 105 4.64 1.99 -15.98
N PHE A 106 3.97 1.31 -15.05
CA PHE A 106 2.62 0.79 -15.19
C PHE A 106 1.79 1.29 -14.01
N GLU A 107 0.86 2.20 -14.29
CA GLU A 107 0.12 2.92 -13.25
C GLU A 107 -1.37 2.58 -13.26
N GLN A 108 -1.92 2.35 -12.07
CA GLN A 108 -3.34 2.09 -11.86
C GLN A 108 -3.90 3.02 -10.79
N GLU A 109 -5.20 3.29 -10.84
CA GLU A 109 -5.90 3.93 -9.73
C GLU A 109 -5.94 3.00 -8.50
N GLN A 110 -5.74 3.59 -7.32
CA GLN A 110 -5.71 2.92 -6.03
C GLN A 110 -6.38 3.78 -4.94
N ALA A 111 -7.62 3.44 -4.61
CA ALA A 111 -8.42 4.07 -3.56
C ALA A 111 -8.47 3.21 -2.29
N LEU A 112 -8.61 3.87 -1.13
CA LEU A 112 -9.10 3.19 0.08
C LEU A 112 -10.59 2.90 -0.12
N GLY A 113 -11.01 1.67 0.14
CA GLY A 113 -12.38 1.21 -0.12
C GLY A 113 -13.44 2.06 0.56
N PHE A 114 -14.52 2.35 -0.17
CA PHE A 114 -15.63 3.22 0.26
C PHE A 114 -15.26 4.69 0.51
N SER A 115 -14.01 5.11 0.25
CA SER A 115 -13.58 6.52 0.28
C SER A 115 -13.70 7.19 -1.10
N SER A 116 -13.84 8.52 -1.11
CA SER A 116 -13.69 9.37 -2.31
C SER A 116 -12.24 9.86 -2.52
N VAL A 117 -11.28 9.20 -1.86
CA VAL A 117 -9.85 9.53 -1.87
C VAL A 117 -9.07 8.42 -2.56
N SER A 118 -8.29 8.80 -3.58
CA SER A 118 -7.65 7.87 -4.50
C SER A 118 -6.25 8.37 -4.89
N THR A 119 -5.29 7.47 -4.99
CA THR A 119 -3.93 7.76 -5.46
C THR A 119 -3.58 6.85 -6.62
N ASN A 120 -2.45 7.09 -7.29
CA ASN A 120 -1.91 6.17 -8.28
C ASN A 120 -0.96 5.19 -7.58
N ILE A 121 -1.03 3.90 -7.93
CA ILE A 121 -0.01 2.90 -7.59
C ILE A 121 0.79 2.54 -8.84
N ARG A 122 2.11 2.40 -8.71
CA ARG A 122 3.04 2.25 -9.84
C ARG A 122 3.93 1.02 -9.72
N MET A 123 3.77 0.12 -10.68
CA MET A 123 4.74 -0.92 -11.00
C MET A 123 5.82 -0.33 -11.93
N THR A 124 7.07 -0.69 -11.68
CA THR A 124 8.20 -0.35 -12.58
C THR A 124 8.80 -1.61 -13.15
N VAL A 125 9.03 -1.63 -14.46
CA VAL A 125 9.63 -2.76 -15.18
C VAL A 125 10.95 -2.29 -15.79
N ILE A 126 12.03 -3.05 -15.58
CA ILE A 126 13.37 -2.77 -16.09
C ILE A 126 13.84 -3.96 -16.94
N LYS A 127 14.39 -3.70 -18.14
CA LYS A 127 15.02 -4.74 -18.97
C LYS A 127 16.48 -4.91 -18.59
N LEU A 128 16.87 -6.13 -18.22
CA LEU A 128 18.22 -6.52 -17.79
C LEU A 128 19.11 -6.93 -18.98
N LYS A 129 20.42 -7.03 -18.76
CA LYS A 129 21.42 -7.61 -19.70
C LYS A 129 21.12 -9.06 -20.07
N SER A 130 20.45 -9.83 -19.21
CA SER A 130 19.96 -11.19 -19.50
C SER A 130 18.95 -11.22 -20.67
N GLY A 131 18.38 -10.07 -21.01
CA GLY A 131 17.29 -9.94 -21.98
C GLY A 131 15.91 -9.99 -21.33
N GLY A 132 15.79 -10.50 -20.11
CA GLY A 132 14.55 -10.54 -19.34
C GLY A 132 14.18 -9.25 -18.61
N LEU A 133 13.07 -9.32 -17.88
CA LEU A 133 12.44 -8.22 -17.17
C LEU A 133 12.49 -8.43 -15.65
N TRP A 134 12.87 -7.37 -14.95
CA TRP A 134 12.82 -7.20 -13.51
C TRP A 134 11.65 -6.28 -13.16
N VAL A 135 10.73 -6.74 -12.31
CA VAL A 135 9.45 -6.09 -12.01
C VAL A 135 9.39 -5.68 -10.54
N HIS A 136 9.21 -4.39 -10.26
CA HIS A 136 9.16 -3.80 -8.93
C HIS A 136 7.77 -3.26 -8.60
N ALA A 137 7.27 -3.56 -7.40
CA ALA A 137 5.95 -3.18 -6.88
C ALA A 137 4.78 -3.49 -7.86
N PRO A 138 4.49 -4.78 -8.15
CA PRO A 138 3.42 -5.17 -9.07
C PRO A 138 2.07 -4.51 -8.78
N VAL A 139 1.39 -4.07 -9.85
CA VAL A 139 -0.01 -3.60 -9.81
C VAL A 139 -0.97 -4.75 -10.16
N ALA A 140 -2.28 -4.51 -10.13
CA ALA A 140 -3.26 -5.57 -10.35
C ALA A 140 -3.10 -6.19 -11.77
N PRO A 141 -2.91 -7.52 -11.89
CA PRO A 141 -2.73 -8.20 -13.17
C PRO A 141 -4.06 -8.36 -13.94
N THR A 142 -4.65 -7.24 -14.34
CA THR A 142 -5.68 -7.18 -15.40
C THR A 142 -5.09 -7.73 -16.70
N GLU A 143 -5.92 -8.24 -17.61
CA GLU A 143 -5.39 -8.74 -18.88
C GLU A 143 -4.84 -7.58 -19.74
N GLU A 144 -5.37 -6.35 -19.57
CA GLU A 144 -4.77 -5.11 -20.09
C GLU A 144 -3.32 -4.93 -19.57
N CYS A 145 -3.10 -4.99 -18.26
CA CYS A 145 -1.76 -4.88 -17.67
C CYS A 145 -0.81 -5.99 -18.15
N ILE A 146 -1.30 -7.23 -18.19
CA ILE A 146 -0.50 -8.39 -18.59
C ILE A 146 -0.15 -8.36 -20.08
N GLN A 147 -1.06 -7.89 -20.94
CA GLN A 147 -0.77 -7.70 -22.36
C GLN A 147 0.27 -6.59 -22.57
N LEU A 148 0.13 -5.45 -21.88
CA LEU A 148 1.12 -4.36 -21.91
C LEU A 148 2.51 -4.77 -21.38
N VAL A 149 2.62 -5.84 -20.57
CA VAL A 149 3.90 -6.45 -20.17
C VAL A 149 4.42 -7.42 -21.24
N LYS A 150 3.56 -8.28 -21.82
CA LYS A 150 3.95 -9.21 -22.91
C LYS A 150 4.53 -8.47 -24.12
N GLU A 151 3.96 -7.30 -24.46
CA GLU A 151 4.42 -6.41 -25.53
C GLU A 151 5.90 -5.96 -25.40
N LEU A 152 6.50 -6.05 -24.21
CA LEU A 152 7.92 -5.69 -24.00
C LEU A 152 8.90 -6.73 -24.60
N GLY A 153 8.38 -7.84 -25.14
CA GLY A 153 9.16 -8.82 -25.92
C GLY A 153 10.25 -9.53 -25.12
N ALA A 154 9.99 -9.78 -23.84
CA ALA A 154 10.97 -10.35 -22.91
C ALA A 154 10.29 -11.14 -21.77
N PRO A 155 10.91 -12.21 -21.25
CA PRO A 155 10.38 -12.97 -20.13
C PRO A 155 10.50 -12.17 -18.82
N VAL A 156 9.52 -12.30 -17.91
CA VAL A 156 9.66 -11.83 -16.53
C VAL A 156 10.52 -12.83 -15.76
N GLU A 157 11.71 -12.39 -15.36
CA GLU A 157 12.68 -13.20 -14.60
C GLU A 157 12.51 -12.97 -13.09
N TYR A 158 12.18 -11.74 -12.68
CA TYR A 158 12.15 -11.33 -11.27
C TYR A 158 10.92 -10.49 -10.94
N ILE A 159 10.28 -10.80 -9.82
CA ILE A 159 9.18 -10.04 -9.24
C ILE A 159 9.58 -9.62 -7.83
N VAL A 160 9.55 -8.32 -7.55
CA VAL A 160 10.10 -7.72 -6.34
C VAL A 160 9.03 -6.92 -5.60
N LEU A 161 8.82 -7.29 -4.34
CA LEU A 161 8.04 -6.53 -3.35
C LEU A 161 9.00 -5.68 -2.50
N PRO A 162 9.12 -4.37 -2.76
CA PRO A 162 10.11 -3.49 -2.12
C PRO A 162 9.74 -3.02 -0.69
N THR A 163 8.52 -3.26 -0.22
CA THR A 163 8.00 -2.74 1.06
C THR A 163 7.18 -3.82 1.80
N PHE A 164 6.86 -3.59 3.07
CA PHE A 164 5.89 -4.39 3.82
C PHE A 164 4.43 -3.97 3.55
N ALA A 165 4.23 -2.76 3.02
CA ALA A 165 2.93 -2.10 2.93
C ALA A 165 1.93 -2.88 2.04
N TYR A 166 0.65 -2.87 2.44
CA TYR A 166 -0.34 -3.85 2.01
C TYR A 166 -0.77 -3.65 0.55
N GLU A 167 -0.97 -2.41 0.14
CA GLU A 167 -1.34 -1.96 -1.19
C GLU A 167 -0.31 -2.33 -2.27
N HIS A 168 0.97 -2.36 -1.93
CA HIS A 168 2.05 -2.83 -2.81
C HIS A 168 2.24 -4.36 -2.77
N LYS A 169 1.78 -5.02 -1.69
CA LYS A 169 1.87 -6.47 -1.47
C LYS A 169 0.76 -7.27 -2.13
N ILE A 170 -0.48 -6.78 -2.05
CA ILE A 170 -1.70 -7.55 -2.36
C ILE A 170 -1.75 -8.08 -3.80
N PHE A 171 -1.08 -7.42 -4.74
CA PHE A 171 -1.04 -7.81 -6.15
C PHE A 171 0.11 -8.77 -6.49
N VAL A 172 1.12 -8.94 -5.62
CA VAL A 172 2.33 -9.74 -5.91
C VAL A 172 1.99 -11.21 -6.17
N GLY A 173 1.17 -11.83 -5.31
CA GLY A 173 0.71 -13.21 -5.48
C GLY A 173 -0.18 -13.41 -6.70
N PRO A 174 -1.19 -12.56 -6.95
CA PRO A 174 -1.91 -12.53 -8.22
C PRO A 174 -1.02 -12.37 -9.46
N PHE A 175 -0.02 -11.50 -9.42
CA PHE A 175 0.84 -11.18 -10.57
C PHE A 175 1.83 -12.31 -10.88
N SER A 176 2.42 -12.94 -9.85
CA SER A 176 3.34 -14.08 -10.04
C SER A 176 2.65 -15.29 -10.67
N ARG A 177 1.35 -15.51 -10.43
CA ARG A 177 0.57 -16.55 -11.10
C ARG A 177 0.45 -16.35 -12.62
N LYS A 178 0.63 -15.13 -13.14
CA LYS A 178 0.71 -14.86 -14.60
C LYS A 178 2.11 -15.09 -15.17
N PHE A 179 3.14 -15.17 -14.33
CA PHE A 179 4.55 -15.37 -14.72
C PHE A 179 5.23 -16.46 -13.86
N PRO A 180 4.77 -17.73 -13.92
CA PRO A 180 5.15 -18.78 -12.97
C PRO A 180 6.63 -19.23 -13.03
N LYS A 181 7.42 -18.72 -13.98
CA LYS A 181 8.88 -18.94 -14.06
C LYS A 181 9.69 -17.86 -13.31
N ALA A 182 9.08 -16.75 -12.91
CA ALA A 182 9.77 -15.63 -12.27
C ALA A 182 10.16 -15.97 -10.82
N GLN A 183 11.35 -15.57 -10.40
CA GLN A 183 11.78 -15.64 -9.01
C GLN A 183 11.18 -14.46 -8.23
N ILE A 184 10.46 -14.76 -7.15
CA ILE A 184 9.86 -13.75 -6.28
C ILE A 184 10.87 -13.36 -5.19
N TRP A 185 11.03 -12.06 -4.97
CA TRP A 185 11.82 -11.50 -3.88
C TRP A 185 10.99 -10.49 -3.07
N VAL A 186 11.19 -10.46 -1.76
CA VAL A 186 10.42 -9.60 -0.83
C VAL A 186 11.34 -8.84 0.12
N ALA A 187 10.96 -7.62 0.47
CA ALA A 187 11.59 -6.87 1.56
C ALA A 187 11.53 -7.67 2.87
N PRO A 188 12.55 -7.62 3.74
CA PRO A 188 12.56 -8.38 4.98
C PRO A 188 11.47 -7.94 5.95
N ARG A 189 11.17 -8.76 6.97
CA ARG A 189 10.14 -8.50 7.99
C ARG A 189 8.76 -8.15 7.41
N GLN A 190 8.33 -8.89 6.39
CA GLN A 190 6.96 -8.78 5.86
C GLN A 190 5.94 -8.92 7.00
N TRP A 191 5.01 -7.96 7.06
CA TRP A 191 3.98 -7.87 8.10
C TRP A 191 2.70 -7.26 7.54
N SER A 192 1.55 -7.71 8.04
CA SER A 192 0.23 -7.23 7.65
C SER A 192 -0.59 -6.87 8.89
N TRP A 193 -1.39 -5.80 8.81
CA TRP A 193 -2.38 -5.43 9.84
C TRP A 193 -3.75 -6.04 9.53
N PRO A 194 -4.57 -6.45 10.52
CA PRO A 194 -4.26 -6.51 11.96
C PRO A 194 -3.56 -7.81 12.35
N LEU A 195 -3.59 -8.82 11.47
CA LEU A 195 -3.01 -10.13 11.68
C LEU A 195 -1.81 -10.33 10.74
N ASN A 196 -0.67 -10.71 11.32
CA ASN A 196 0.55 -11.01 10.57
C ASN A 196 0.46 -12.38 9.90
N LEU A 197 -0.36 -12.47 8.85
CA LEU A 197 -0.56 -13.69 8.07
C LEU A 197 0.66 -14.00 7.17
N PRO A 198 1.00 -15.28 6.97
CA PRO A 198 2.15 -15.67 6.14
C PRO A 198 1.97 -15.27 4.68
N LEU A 199 3.07 -15.16 3.94
CA LEU A 199 3.09 -14.71 2.54
C LEU A 199 2.26 -15.61 1.62
N GLU A 200 2.24 -16.90 1.93
CA GLU A 200 1.44 -17.95 1.30
C GLU A 200 -0.06 -17.64 1.33
N PHE A 201 -0.58 -16.96 2.37
CA PHE A 201 -1.98 -16.53 2.45
C PHE A 201 -2.32 -15.48 1.39
N PHE A 202 -1.37 -14.60 1.05
CA PHE A 202 -1.49 -13.63 -0.04
C PHE A 202 -1.14 -14.26 -1.42
N GLY A 203 -0.90 -15.57 -1.47
CA GLY A 203 -0.51 -16.31 -2.66
C GLY A 203 0.93 -16.07 -3.11
N ILE A 204 1.80 -15.62 -2.20
CA ILE A 204 3.22 -15.31 -2.45
C ILE A 204 4.04 -16.50 -1.95
N PHE A 205 4.38 -17.43 -2.84
CA PHE A 205 5.08 -18.68 -2.52
C PHE A 205 6.57 -18.63 -2.89
N ARG A 206 7.42 -19.37 -2.16
CA ARG A 206 8.86 -19.58 -2.48
C ARG A 206 9.67 -18.27 -2.61
N ALA A 207 9.24 -17.20 -1.94
CA ALA A 207 9.88 -15.90 -2.01
C ALA A 207 11.25 -15.87 -1.31
N LYS A 208 12.24 -15.25 -1.96
CA LYS A 208 13.55 -14.96 -1.36
C LYS A 208 13.50 -13.62 -0.61
N THR A 209 14.21 -13.51 0.51
CA THR A 209 14.27 -12.26 1.28
C THR A 209 15.42 -11.38 0.80
N LEU A 210 15.13 -10.11 0.49
CA LEU A 210 16.13 -9.09 0.17
C LEU A 210 16.96 -8.74 1.41
N LYS A 211 18.28 -8.54 1.23
CA LYS A 211 19.19 -8.03 2.26
C LYS A 211 19.79 -6.69 1.83
N ASN A 212 20.31 -5.94 2.80
CA ASN A 212 21.00 -4.68 2.51
C ASN A 212 22.29 -4.94 1.71
N GLU A 213 22.50 -4.19 0.63
CA GLU A 213 23.74 -4.18 -0.17
C GLU A 213 24.15 -5.58 -0.69
N ASP A 214 23.15 -6.41 -1.00
CA ASP A 214 23.31 -7.83 -1.34
C ASP A 214 23.82 -8.07 -2.77
N SER A 215 25.14 -8.20 -2.89
CA SER A 215 25.83 -8.55 -4.14
C SER A 215 25.58 -9.98 -4.65
N SER A 216 24.85 -10.83 -3.90
CA SER A 216 24.45 -12.18 -4.34
C SER A 216 23.11 -12.21 -5.07
N THR A 217 22.43 -11.05 -5.20
CA THR A 217 21.22 -10.95 -6.01
C THR A 217 21.53 -11.10 -7.52
N PRO A 218 20.71 -11.80 -8.32
CA PRO A 218 20.99 -12.07 -9.74
C PRO A 218 21.10 -10.84 -10.67
N TRP A 219 20.93 -9.63 -10.14
CA TRP A 219 20.91 -8.36 -10.85
C TRP A 219 21.90 -7.33 -10.29
N ALA A 220 22.75 -7.69 -9.31
CA ALA A 220 23.60 -6.75 -8.57
C ALA A 220 24.58 -5.92 -9.44
N ASP A 221 24.97 -6.46 -10.60
CA ASP A 221 25.81 -5.78 -11.61
C ASP A 221 25.09 -4.64 -12.35
N GLU A 222 23.77 -4.50 -12.16
CA GLU A 222 22.94 -3.47 -12.81
C GLU A 222 22.08 -2.69 -11.83
N ILE A 223 21.51 -3.35 -10.82
CA ILE A 223 20.59 -2.78 -9.85
C ILE A 223 21.12 -3.02 -8.45
N GLU A 224 21.56 -1.96 -7.77
CA GLU A 224 21.97 -2.01 -6.37
C GLU A 224 20.75 -1.88 -5.45
N GLN A 225 20.84 -2.31 -4.18
CA GLN A 225 19.74 -2.23 -3.21
C GLN A 225 20.21 -1.87 -1.80
N LYS A 226 19.45 -1.02 -1.08
CA LYS A 226 19.72 -0.57 0.30
C LYS A 226 18.43 -0.63 1.11
N VAL A 227 18.46 -1.30 2.26
CA VAL A 227 17.25 -1.65 3.05
C VAL A 227 17.15 -0.77 4.30
N LEU A 228 16.08 0.02 4.39
CA LEU A 228 15.65 0.61 5.65
C LEU A 228 14.72 -0.38 6.35
N SER A 229 15.15 -0.96 7.48
CA SER A 229 14.35 -1.90 8.26
C SER A 229 14.32 -1.49 9.73
N SER A 230 13.14 -1.05 10.20
CA SER A 230 12.91 -0.58 11.56
C SER A 230 11.76 -1.35 12.20
N PRO A 231 12.03 -2.44 12.95
CA PRO A 231 11.02 -3.23 13.65
C PRO A 231 10.39 -2.54 14.87
N GLU A 232 10.78 -1.30 15.12
CA GLU A 232 10.51 -0.56 16.36
C GLU A 232 9.54 0.60 16.19
N VAL A 233 9.02 0.84 14.99
CA VAL A 233 8.18 2.02 14.69
C VAL A 233 6.84 1.94 15.43
N GLY A 234 6.20 0.77 15.44
CA GLY A 234 4.96 0.53 16.18
C GLY A 234 4.53 -0.93 16.14
N ILE A 235 3.21 -1.18 16.12
CA ILE A 235 2.59 -2.53 16.06
C ILE A 235 3.17 -3.39 14.92
N GLY A 236 3.55 -2.76 13.81
CA GLY A 236 4.25 -3.39 12.69
C GLY A 236 5.65 -2.81 12.47
N PRO A 237 6.57 -3.60 11.87
CA PRO A 237 7.83 -3.08 11.36
C PRO A 237 7.56 -2.13 10.18
N TYR A 238 8.34 -1.04 10.07
CA TYR A 238 8.47 -0.35 8.79
C TYR A 238 9.67 -0.90 8.03
N VAL A 239 9.47 -1.28 6.77
CA VAL A 239 10.54 -1.71 5.87
C VAL A 239 10.31 -1.17 4.46
N GLU A 240 11.32 -0.50 3.91
CA GLU A 240 11.40 -0.11 2.50
C GLU A 240 12.79 -0.45 1.95
N VAL A 241 12.84 -0.92 0.70
CA VAL A 241 14.08 -1.20 -0.03
C VAL A 241 14.18 -0.25 -1.21
N ALA A 242 15.15 0.66 -1.15
CA ALA A 242 15.50 1.50 -2.28
C ALA A 242 16.37 0.71 -3.26
N PHE A 243 16.20 0.95 -4.56
CA PHE A 243 16.98 0.33 -5.62
C PHE A 243 17.62 1.37 -6.54
N TYR A 244 18.81 1.10 -7.06
CA TYR A 244 19.51 2.00 -7.98
C TYR A 244 19.96 1.27 -9.24
N HIS A 245 19.27 1.56 -10.35
CA HIS A 245 19.63 1.03 -11.67
C HIS A 245 20.78 1.87 -12.26
N ARG A 246 22.01 1.33 -12.12
CA ARG A 246 23.30 1.98 -12.46
C ARG A 246 23.29 2.60 -13.84
N ARG A 247 22.91 1.81 -14.87
CA ARG A 247 22.97 2.18 -16.31
C ARG A 247 22.17 3.43 -16.66
N THR A 248 21.00 3.63 -16.05
CA THR A 248 20.13 4.78 -16.35
C THR A 248 20.25 5.92 -15.35
N ARG A 249 21.03 5.71 -14.28
CA ARG A 249 21.17 6.59 -13.09
C ARG A 249 19.81 6.91 -12.47
N THR A 250 19.03 5.87 -12.17
CA THR A 250 17.67 5.97 -11.63
C THR A 250 17.57 5.34 -10.25
N LEU A 251 17.11 6.10 -9.27
CA LEU A 251 16.67 5.64 -7.95
C LEU A 251 15.19 5.22 -8.02
N LEU A 252 14.87 4.07 -7.44
CA LEU A 252 13.51 3.60 -7.17
C LEU A 252 13.31 3.54 -5.65
N VAL A 253 12.15 3.99 -5.20
CA VAL A 253 11.65 4.04 -3.82
C VAL A 253 10.14 3.80 -3.86
N THR A 254 9.52 3.42 -2.74
CA THR A 254 8.04 3.36 -2.69
C THR A 254 7.46 4.64 -2.13
N ASP A 255 7.64 4.85 -0.83
CA ASP A 255 6.83 5.78 -0.04
C ASP A 255 7.71 6.79 0.73
N ALA A 256 9.02 6.50 0.82
CA ALA A 256 10.02 7.34 1.46
C ALA A 256 10.06 8.78 0.93
N VAL A 257 9.84 8.98 -0.38
CA VAL A 257 9.56 10.30 -0.98
C VAL A 257 8.48 10.20 -2.04
N ILE A 258 7.78 11.31 -2.26
CA ILE A 258 6.76 11.52 -3.30
C ILE A 258 6.99 12.86 -4.00
N PHE A 259 6.50 13.01 -5.23
CA PHE A 259 6.46 14.30 -5.92
C PHE A 259 5.03 14.64 -6.31
N VAL A 260 4.43 15.64 -5.65
CA VAL A 260 3.01 15.98 -5.81
C VAL A 260 2.79 16.74 -7.13
N PRO A 261 2.09 16.18 -8.14
CA PRO A 261 1.84 16.88 -9.39
C PRO A 261 0.74 17.93 -9.23
N ARG A 262 0.89 19.07 -9.94
CA ARG A 262 -0.12 20.14 -9.98
C ARG A 262 -1.45 19.70 -10.61
N LYS A 263 -1.40 18.72 -11.52
CA LYS A 263 -2.55 18.05 -12.16
C LYS A 263 -2.63 16.59 -11.68
N PRO A 264 -3.81 15.94 -11.68
CA PRO A 264 -3.92 14.52 -11.33
C PRO A 264 -3.16 13.60 -12.32
N PRO A 265 -2.60 12.46 -11.86
CA PRO A 265 -2.09 11.40 -12.72
C PRO A 265 -3.17 10.83 -13.65
N GLU A 266 -2.80 10.41 -14.86
CA GLU A 266 -3.75 10.01 -15.92
C GLU A 266 -4.54 8.71 -15.62
N CYS A 267 -4.07 7.90 -14.67
CA CYS A 267 -4.80 6.73 -14.22
C CYS A 267 -5.98 7.06 -13.29
N ILE A 268 -5.99 8.23 -12.64
CA ILE A 268 -7.07 8.63 -11.72
C ILE A 268 -8.32 8.95 -12.54
N SER A 269 -9.40 8.22 -12.30
CA SER A 269 -10.66 8.39 -13.02
C SER A 269 -11.28 9.78 -12.82
N LYS A 270 -11.93 10.25 -13.88
CA LYS A 270 -12.77 11.45 -13.89
C LYS A 270 -13.80 11.38 -12.76
N GLU A 271 -14.35 10.20 -12.55
CA GLU A 271 -15.39 9.87 -11.59
C GLU A 271 -14.90 10.07 -10.14
N SER A 272 -13.70 9.56 -9.80
CA SER A 272 -13.06 9.81 -8.49
C SER A 272 -12.74 11.28 -8.26
N LEU A 273 -12.26 12.01 -9.28
CA LEU A 273 -12.00 13.45 -9.17
C LEU A 273 -13.29 14.22 -8.87
N LEU A 274 -14.37 13.96 -9.61
CA LEU A 274 -15.68 14.58 -9.37
C LEU A 274 -16.30 14.16 -8.03
N ALA A 275 -16.06 12.92 -7.56
CA ALA A 275 -16.49 12.46 -6.25
C ALA A 275 -15.78 13.22 -5.11
N SER A 276 -14.47 13.43 -5.20
CA SER A 276 -13.71 14.23 -4.22
C SER A 276 -14.05 15.73 -4.31
N ALA A 277 -14.44 16.22 -5.48
CA ALA A 277 -14.90 17.60 -5.67
C ALA A 277 -16.27 17.91 -5.03
N LYS A 278 -17.08 16.90 -4.70
CA LYS A 278 -18.36 17.09 -4.00
C LYS A 278 -18.18 17.56 -2.56
N ASN A 279 -19.09 18.39 -2.08
CA ASN A 279 -19.16 18.82 -0.68
C ASN A 279 -19.78 17.73 0.21
N GLY A 280 -19.17 16.53 0.19
CA GLY A 280 -19.58 15.37 0.97
C GLY A 280 -19.26 15.47 2.46
N LEU A 281 -19.48 14.37 3.19
CA LEU A 281 -19.39 14.32 4.66
C LEU A 281 -18.05 14.86 5.20
N ALA A 282 -16.91 14.48 4.62
CA ALA A 282 -15.59 14.98 5.03
C ALA A 282 -15.49 16.52 4.94
N VAL A 283 -16.07 17.14 3.90
CA VAL A 283 -16.08 18.60 3.74
C VAL A 283 -17.02 19.26 4.78
N LYS A 284 -18.15 18.63 5.09
CA LYS A 284 -19.11 19.13 6.10
C LYS A 284 -18.59 19.01 7.54
N ILE A 285 -17.78 17.99 7.84
CA ILE A 285 -17.09 17.85 9.13
C ILE A 285 -15.94 18.85 9.24
N LEU A 286 -15.13 18.99 8.19
CA LEU A 286 -13.91 19.81 8.21
C LEU A 286 -14.16 21.30 7.91
N SER A 287 -15.39 21.73 7.63
CA SER A 287 -15.73 23.16 7.43
C SER A 287 -15.78 23.98 8.71
N LYS A 288 -15.77 23.35 9.90
CA LYS A 288 -15.77 24.01 11.22
C LYS A 288 -16.89 25.04 11.39
N GLY A 289 -18.08 24.75 10.86
CA GLY A 289 -19.24 25.64 10.93
C GLY A 289 -19.31 26.72 9.83
N LYS A 290 -18.32 26.83 8.93
CA LYS A 290 -18.52 27.58 7.68
C LYS A 290 -19.69 26.96 6.91
N GLU A 291 -20.52 27.83 6.31
CA GLU A 291 -21.56 27.41 5.36
C GLU A 291 -20.95 26.61 4.20
N VAL A 292 -21.65 25.57 3.78
CA VAL A 292 -21.20 24.64 2.74
C VAL A 292 -22.20 24.70 1.59
N PRO A 293 -21.84 25.25 0.41
CA PRO A 293 -22.73 25.27 -0.75
C PRO A 293 -23.19 23.86 -1.12
N GLN A 294 -24.50 23.69 -1.37
CA GLN A 294 -25.10 22.41 -1.78
C GLN A 294 -25.17 22.25 -3.32
N GLU A 295 -24.50 23.13 -4.07
CA GLU A 295 -24.49 23.11 -5.54
C GLU A 295 -24.02 21.76 -6.13
N PRO A 296 -24.64 21.29 -7.22
CA PRO A 296 -24.22 20.08 -7.91
C PRO A 296 -22.87 20.29 -8.61
N VAL A 297 -21.94 19.36 -8.41
CA VAL A 297 -20.63 19.40 -9.08
C VAL A 297 -20.79 19.04 -10.55
N VAL A 298 -20.87 20.07 -11.39
CA VAL A 298 -20.81 19.97 -12.86
C VAL A 298 -19.42 19.51 -13.29
N ASP A 299 -19.35 18.66 -14.31
CA ASP A 299 -18.08 18.23 -14.89
C ASP A 299 -17.40 19.35 -15.68
N ASN A 300 -16.34 19.91 -15.12
CA ASN A 300 -15.48 20.89 -15.78
C ASN A 300 -14.04 20.82 -15.22
N GLN A 301 -13.09 21.50 -15.86
CA GLN A 301 -11.68 21.46 -15.46
C GLN A 301 -11.45 22.02 -14.04
N ILE A 302 -12.21 23.03 -13.61
CA ILE A 302 -12.08 23.66 -12.29
C ILE A 302 -12.50 22.66 -11.20
N ASN A 303 -13.62 21.97 -11.38
CA ASN A 303 -14.11 20.97 -10.44
C ASN A 303 -13.23 19.73 -10.41
N ARG A 304 -12.73 19.24 -11.56
CA ARG A 304 -11.75 18.13 -11.59
C ARG A 304 -10.44 18.50 -10.89
N GLN A 305 -9.97 19.74 -11.04
CA GLN A 305 -8.80 20.25 -10.31
C GLN A 305 -9.07 20.39 -8.81
N LYS A 306 -10.21 20.99 -8.40
CA LYS A 306 -10.61 21.09 -6.98
C LYS A 306 -10.73 19.72 -6.32
N GLY A 307 -11.23 18.72 -7.06
CA GLY A 307 -11.23 17.32 -6.65
C GLY A 307 -9.83 16.78 -6.40
N TRP A 308 -8.89 16.99 -7.33
CA TRP A 308 -7.48 16.61 -7.14
C TRP A 308 -6.85 17.29 -5.91
N GLU A 309 -7.06 18.58 -5.73
CA GLU A 309 -6.51 19.35 -4.59
C GLU A 309 -7.04 18.82 -3.25
N ARG A 310 -8.35 18.53 -3.15
CA ARG A 310 -8.94 17.87 -1.96
C ARG A 310 -8.41 16.46 -1.74
N MET A 311 -8.23 15.69 -2.81
CA MET A 311 -7.77 14.31 -2.78
C MET A 311 -6.34 14.24 -2.24
N VAL A 312 -5.44 15.09 -2.73
CA VAL A 312 -4.06 15.22 -2.24
C VAL A 312 -4.01 15.59 -0.75
N LEU A 313 -4.78 16.58 -0.30
CA LEU A 313 -4.75 16.97 1.11
C LEU A 313 -5.29 15.86 2.04
N GLN A 314 -6.29 15.09 1.62
CA GLN A 314 -6.75 13.94 2.40
C GLN A 314 -5.73 12.79 2.44
N ILE A 315 -5.02 12.51 1.33
CA ILE A 315 -3.93 11.52 1.29
C ILE A 315 -2.79 11.92 2.23
N LEU A 316 -2.45 13.21 2.30
CA LEU A 316 -1.24 13.66 3.01
C LEU A 316 -1.47 14.00 4.49
N PHE A 317 -2.68 14.31 4.92
CA PHE A 317 -2.98 14.73 6.30
C PHE A 317 -4.06 13.92 7.02
N LEU A 318 -4.75 12.99 6.33
CA LEU A 318 -5.94 12.23 6.76
C LEU A 318 -7.18 13.08 7.08
N GLY A 319 -7.03 14.18 7.81
CA GLY A 319 -8.06 15.19 8.08
C GLY A 319 -7.51 16.60 7.99
N PRO A 320 -7.28 17.14 6.78
CA PRO A 320 -6.79 18.51 6.59
C PRO A 320 -7.80 19.56 7.08
N SER A 321 -7.31 20.75 7.42
CA SER A 321 -8.02 21.78 8.16
C SER A 321 -9.05 22.58 7.35
N ASN A 322 -8.95 22.56 6.01
CA ASN A 322 -9.84 23.24 5.09
C ASN A 322 -9.93 22.50 3.74
N LEU A 323 -11.04 21.79 3.52
CA LEU A 323 -11.38 21.22 2.22
C LEU A 323 -12.30 22.13 1.39
N LEU A 324 -12.86 23.22 1.93
CA LEU A 324 -13.67 24.15 1.13
C LEU A 324 -12.78 24.89 0.11
N GLU A 325 -11.61 25.36 0.56
CA GLU A 325 -10.67 26.22 -0.17
C GLU A 325 -9.26 25.58 -0.25
N PRO A 326 -9.10 24.38 -0.84
CA PRO A 326 -7.88 23.56 -0.71
C PRO A 326 -6.62 24.16 -1.39
N LYS A 327 -6.82 25.09 -2.32
CA LYS A 327 -5.79 25.65 -3.21
C LYS A 327 -4.59 26.23 -2.45
N ALA A 328 -4.81 26.88 -1.31
CA ALA A 328 -3.73 27.51 -0.53
C ALA A 328 -2.76 26.47 0.02
N SER A 329 -3.25 25.50 0.79
CA SER A 329 -2.45 24.38 1.29
C SER A 329 -1.81 23.58 0.15
N PHE A 330 -2.61 23.18 -0.85
CA PHE A 330 -2.11 22.40 -1.99
C PHE A 330 -0.93 23.08 -2.69
N SER A 331 -0.98 24.40 -2.88
CA SER A 331 0.11 25.15 -3.53
C SER A 331 1.43 25.10 -2.76
N GLN A 332 1.41 24.95 -1.43
CA GLN A 332 2.63 24.88 -0.62
C GLN A 332 3.42 23.58 -0.81
N MET A 333 2.75 22.48 -1.19
CA MET A 333 3.35 21.14 -1.36
C MET A 333 3.36 20.63 -2.81
N SER A 334 2.56 21.21 -3.70
CA SER A 334 2.58 20.86 -5.13
C SER A 334 3.94 21.20 -5.77
N GLN A 335 4.35 20.37 -6.73
CA GLN A 335 5.61 20.48 -7.47
C GLN A 335 6.89 20.38 -6.62
N LYS A 336 6.82 19.73 -5.46
CA LYS A 336 7.97 19.46 -4.59
C LYS A 336 8.18 17.96 -4.40
N LEU A 337 9.45 17.57 -4.31
CA LEU A 337 9.85 16.26 -3.79
C LEU A 337 9.85 16.36 -2.26
N ILE A 338 9.07 15.52 -1.59
CA ILE A 338 8.89 15.55 -0.13
C ILE A 338 8.80 14.13 0.43
N VAL A 339 9.20 13.93 1.68
CA VAL A 339 8.64 12.84 2.49
C VAL A 339 7.18 13.20 2.79
N SER A 340 6.24 12.26 2.65
CA SER A 340 4.82 12.55 2.99
C SER A 340 4.66 12.88 4.48
N PRO A 341 3.70 13.73 4.90
CA PRO A 341 3.55 14.08 6.31
C PRO A 341 3.27 12.86 7.19
N ILE A 342 2.51 11.89 6.69
CA ILE A 342 2.21 10.61 7.36
C ILE A 342 3.50 9.81 7.61
N VAL A 343 4.30 9.54 6.57
CA VAL A 343 5.56 8.78 6.71
C VAL A 343 6.57 9.54 7.56
N LYS A 344 6.68 10.87 7.40
CA LYS A 344 7.49 11.72 8.27
C LYS A 344 7.10 11.56 9.74
N THR A 345 5.82 11.71 10.07
CA THR A 345 5.34 11.82 11.45
C THR A 345 5.29 10.46 12.14
N LEU A 346 4.59 9.49 11.54
CA LEU A 346 4.31 8.19 12.15
C LEU A 346 5.47 7.20 12.04
N VAL A 347 6.39 7.41 11.08
CA VAL A 347 7.52 6.49 10.81
C VAL A 347 8.88 7.14 11.06
N PHE A 348 9.30 8.07 10.20
CA PHE A 348 10.70 8.50 10.18
C PHE A 348 11.12 9.30 11.43
N SER A 349 10.20 10.07 12.02
CA SER A 349 10.47 10.79 13.28
C SER A 349 10.55 9.88 14.52
N LYS A 350 10.31 8.57 14.37
CA LYS A 350 10.43 7.54 15.43
C LYS A 350 11.80 6.86 15.45
N VAL A 351 12.51 6.91 14.32
CA VAL A 351 13.81 6.26 14.09
C VAL A 351 14.76 7.14 13.25
N PRO A 352 14.89 8.46 13.55
CA PRO A 352 15.52 9.40 12.63
C PRO A 352 16.98 9.10 12.32
N GLU A 353 17.73 8.49 13.25
CA GLU A 353 19.12 8.04 13.05
C GLU A 353 19.20 6.97 11.95
N LYS A 354 18.35 5.94 12.02
CA LYS A 354 18.32 4.85 11.02
C LYS A 354 17.89 5.34 9.64
N VAL A 355 17.00 6.33 9.59
CA VAL A 355 16.61 6.99 8.33
C VAL A 355 17.76 7.85 7.80
N ARG A 356 18.45 8.58 8.68
CA ARG A 356 19.60 9.42 8.35
C ARG A 356 20.75 8.61 7.75
N ASP A 357 21.11 7.52 8.40
CA ASP A 357 22.18 6.62 7.94
C ASP A 357 21.83 6.02 6.57
N TRP A 358 20.56 5.63 6.35
CA TRP A 358 20.08 5.10 5.07
C TRP A 358 20.10 6.15 3.94
N ILE A 359 19.60 7.37 4.17
CA ILE A 359 19.57 8.42 3.13
C ILE A 359 20.96 9.00 2.83
N ASP A 360 21.84 9.13 3.83
CA ASP A 360 23.24 9.50 3.59
C ASP A 360 23.99 8.35 2.88
N SER A 361 23.68 7.08 3.18
CA SER A 361 24.24 5.92 2.45
C SER A 361 23.79 5.88 0.99
N ILE A 362 22.53 6.21 0.71
CA ILE A 362 22.00 6.37 -0.66
C ILE A 362 22.70 7.53 -1.38
N ALA A 363 22.78 8.71 -0.77
CA ALA A 363 23.33 9.91 -1.40
C ALA A 363 24.87 9.88 -1.57
N ARG A 364 25.59 9.19 -0.67
CA ARG A 364 27.03 9.00 -0.79
C ARG A 364 27.38 8.16 -2.02
N ASP A 365 26.73 7.00 -2.16
CA ASP A 365 27.18 5.95 -3.09
C ASP A 365 26.49 6.03 -4.46
N TRP A 366 25.21 6.42 -4.52
CA TRP A 366 24.41 6.34 -5.74
C TRP A 366 24.26 7.68 -6.47
N ARG A 367 24.84 7.77 -7.68
CA ARG A 367 24.85 8.99 -8.51
C ARG A 367 23.60 9.13 -9.39
N PHE A 368 22.41 8.99 -8.81
CA PHE A 368 21.14 9.13 -9.54
C PHE A 368 20.87 10.56 -10.02
N LYS A 369 20.09 10.66 -11.11
CA LYS A 369 19.56 11.91 -11.70
C LYS A 369 18.05 11.84 -11.97
N ARG A 370 17.41 10.77 -11.50
CA ARG A 370 16.00 10.45 -11.68
C ARG A 370 15.54 9.66 -10.46
N ILE A 371 14.36 9.98 -9.93
CA ILE A 371 13.70 9.23 -8.87
C ILE A 371 12.36 8.70 -9.39
N ILE A 372 12.02 7.46 -9.06
CA ILE A 372 10.71 6.85 -9.32
C ILE A 372 10.12 6.43 -7.97
N PRO A 373 9.21 7.23 -7.38
CA PRO A 373 8.35 6.80 -6.28
C PRO A 373 7.22 5.88 -6.75
N ALA A 374 6.59 5.14 -5.83
CA ALA A 374 5.43 4.29 -6.16
C ALA A 374 4.09 5.08 -6.21
N HIS A 375 4.05 6.27 -5.61
CA HIS A 375 2.88 7.16 -5.57
C HIS A 375 3.18 8.55 -6.15
N PHE A 376 2.11 9.27 -6.52
CA PHE A 376 2.16 10.57 -7.21
C PHE A 376 3.05 10.53 -8.47
N ALA A 377 3.59 11.64 -8.96
CA ALA A 377 4.21 11.66 -10.29
C ALA A 377 5.62 11.04 -10.33
N ALA A 378 5.89 10.30 -11.40
CA ALA A 378 7.22 9.85 -11.81
C ALA A 378 7.30 9.81 -13.35
N PRO A 379 8.50 9.83 -13.96
CA PRO A 379 9.80 10.03 -13.32
C PRO A 379 9.96 11.46 -12.78
N VAL A 380 10.64 11.60 -11.65
CA VAL A 380 11.04 12.90 -11.10
C VAL A 380 12.47 13.18 -11.56
N THR A 381 12.71 14.32 -12.22
CA THR A 381 14.07 14.81 -12.50
C THR A 381 14.62 15.41 -11.20
N ALA A 382 15.25 14.57 -10.40
CA ALA A 382 15.81 14.90 -9.10
C ALA A 382 17.12 14.11 -8.88
N GLY A 383 18.10 14.77 -8.28
CA GLY A 383 19.37 14.21 -7.87
C GLY A 383 19.51 14.13 -6.35
N ARG A 384 20.75 13.95 -5.92
CA ARG A 384 21.10 13.70 -4.52
C ARG A 384 20.80 14.88 -3.58
N SER A 385 21.00 16.11 -4.07
CA SER A 385 20.66 17.35 -3.35
C SER A 385 19.17 17.42 -3.03
N ASP A 386 18.32 17.13 -4.02
CA ASP A 386 16.87 17.24 -3.91
C ASP A 386 16.32 16.13 -2.99
N PHE A 387 16.89 14.92 -3.10
CA PHE A 387 16.60 13.81 -2.19
C PHE A 387 16.96 14.16 -0.75
N LEU A 388 18.20 14.61 -0.47
CA LEU A 388 18.59 15.03 0.88
C LEU A 388 17.72 16.18 1.42
N ALA A 389 17.37 17.16 0.58
CA ALA A 389 16.52 18.28 0.95
C ALA A 389 15.11 17.84 1.38
N ALA A 390 14.53 16.80 0.77
CA ALA A 390 13.25 16.23 1.20
C ALA A 390 13.31 15.67 2.64
N PHE A 391 14.47 15.20 3.08
CA PHE A 391 14.73 14.68 4.43
C PHE A 391 15.27 15.73 5.42
N ALA A 392 15.40 17.00 5.05
CA ALA A 392 15.99 18.06 5.89
C ALA A 392 15.31 18.25 7.27
N PHE A 393 14.10 17.72 7.48
CA PHE A 393 13.47 17.69 8.81
C PHE A 393 14.22 16.81 9.83
N LEU A 394 15.09 15.88 9.38
CA LEU A 394 15.92 15.07 10.27
C LEU A 394 16.95 15.92 11.01
N ASP A 395 17.45 17.00 10.41
CA ASP A 395 18.40 17.91 11.06
C ASP A 395 17.75 18.59 12.29
N ASP A 396 16.46 18.94 12.22
CA ASP A 396 15.67 19.48 13.34
C ASP A 396 15.38 18.42 14.44
N LEU A 397 15.46 17.12 14.13
CA LEU A 397 15.18 16.01 15.06
C LEU A 397 16.43 15.42 15.71
N LEU A 398 17.58 15.46 15.04
CA LEU A 398 18.85 14.91 15.54
C LEU A 398 19.73 15.97 16.22
N GLY A 399 19.60 17.24 15.80
CA GLY A 399 20.42 18.34 16.30
C GLY A 399 21.90 18.21 15.92
N GLU A 400 22.70 19.17 16.41
CA GLU A 400 24.09 19.36 15.97
C GLU A 400 25.02 18.17 16.29
N ARG A 401 24.70 17.35 17.30
CA ARG A 401 25.57 16.24 17.73
C ARG A 401 25.71 15.12 16.69
N TYR A 402 24.75 14.96 15.78
CA TYR A 402 24.86 14.01 14.67
C TYR A 402 25.56 14.63 13.44
N VAL A 403 25.84 15.94 13.45
CA VAL A 403 26.52 16.70 12.39
C VAL A 403 28.05 16.63 12.57
N SER A 404 28.58 15.41 12.72
CA SER A 404 30.03 15.14 12.86
C SER A 404 30.82 15.35 11.55
N ARG A 405 30.13 15.70 10.47
CA ARG A 405 30.66 16.20 9.20
C ARG A 405 29.80 17.39 8.77
N PRO A 406 30.36 18.44 8.15
CA PRO A 406 29.57 19.56 7.64
C PRO A 406 28.53 19.02 6.64
N SER A 407 27.26 19.04 7.02
CA SER A 407 26.24 18.37 6.22
C SER A 407 25.97 19.20 4.97
N LEU A 408 26.00 18.54 3.81
CA LEU A 408 25.59 19.18 2.56
C LEU A 408 24.13 19.66 2.63
N SER A 409 23.31 19.04 3.48
CA SER A 409 21.96 19.50 3.85
C SER A 409 21.95 20.94 4.34
N LEU A 410 22.84 21.35 5.26
CA LEU A 410 22.87 22.71 5.81
C LEU A 410 23.20 23.77 4.76
N LEU A 411 24.07 23.46 3.79
CA LEU A 411 24.33 24.35 2.66
C LEU A 411 23.12 24.43 1.72
N PHE A 412 22.54 23.30 1.31
CA PHE A 412 21.44 23.28 0.33
C PHE A 412 20.09 23.75 0.89
N THR A 413 19.81 23.56 2.18
CA THR A 413 18.56 24.05 2.82
C THR A 413 18.46 25.57 2.85
N SER A 414 19.58 26.28 2.80
CA SER A 414 19.60 27.75 2.70
C SER A 414 19.04 28.27 1.36
N LEU A 415 19.24 27.52 0.25
CA LEU A 415 18.71 27.87 -1.08
C LEU A 415 17.33 27.28 -1.37
N LEU A 416 17.03 26.07 -0.89
CA LEU A 416 15.81 25.34 -1.25
C LEU A 416 14.66 25.49 -0.24
N GLY A 417 14.94 26.02 0.96
CA GLY A 417 13.99 26.08 2.07
C GLY A 417 13.88 24.77 2.85
N LYS A 418 13.50 24.86 4.13
CA LYS A 418 13.35 23.68 4.99
C LYS A 418 12.13 22.85 4.58
N ALA A 419 12.30 21.55 4.38
CA ALA A 419 11.17 20.63 4.15
C ALA A 419 10.13 20.58 5.28
N ALA A 420 10.48 21.07 6.48
CA ALA A 420 9.53 21.28 7.57
C ALA A 420 8.51 22.42 7.31
N SER A 421 8.81 23.41 6.46
CA SER A 421 7.95 24.56 6.19
C SER A 421 7.00 24.37 4.98
N TYR A 422 6.79 23.13 4.53
CA TYR A 422 5.88 22.81 3.42
C TYR A 422 4.50 22.31 3.87
N PHE A 423 4.30 22.11 5.18
CA PHE A 423 3.08 21.54 5.75
C PHE A 423 2.39 22.59 6.62
N PRO A 424 1.18 23.07 6.25
CA PRO A 424 0.44 24.02 7.06
C PRO A 424 0.20 23.49 8.49
N PRO A 425 0.54 24.25 9.55
CA PRO A 425 0.39 23.78 10.93
C PRO A 425 -1.05 23.38 11.30
N ASP A 426 -2.05 24.00 10.68
CA ASP A 426 -3.45 23.62 10.84
C ASP A 426 -3.79 22.26 10.21
N ASP A 427 -3.28 21.95 9.01
CA ASP A 427 -3.50 20.67 8.33
C ASP A 427 -2.81 19.51 9.07
N MET A 428 -1.68 19.80 9.75
CA MET A 428 -0.97 18.83 10.59
C MET A 428 -1.73 18.43 11.87
N LYS A 429 -2.79 19.14 12.28
CA LYS A 429 -3.44 18.92 13.59
C LYS A 429 -3.99 17.50 13.75
N THR A 430 -4.79 17.01 12.80
CA THR A 430 -5.40 15.67 12.88
C THR A 430 -4.35 14.56 12.95
N LEU A 431 -3.31 14.66 12.12
CA LEU A 431 -2.19 13.70 12.10
C LEU A 431 -1.36 13.75 13.40
N SER A 432 -1.18 14.94 13.98
CA SER A 432 -0.47 15.13 15.25
C SER A 432 -1.24 14.56 16.43
N SER A 433 -2.57 14.75 16.47
CA SER A 433 -3.44 14.13 17.49
C SER A 433 -3.49 12.61 17.36
N LEU A 434 -3.47 12.08 16.12
CA LEU A 434 -3.35 10.64 15.87
C LEU A 434 -2.01 10.08 16.37
N ASP A 435 -0.90 10.78 16.13
CA ASP A 435 0.41 10.38 16.66
C ASP A 435 0.43 10.38 18.19
N GLN A 436 -0.09 11.43 18.82
CA GLN A 436 -0.21 11.52 20.28
C GLN A 436 -1.08 10.39 20.86
N PHE A 437 -2.20 10.05 20.22
CA PHE A 437 -3.04 8.94 20.62
C PHE A 437 -2.31 7.59 20.50
N LEU A 438 -1.70 7.29 19.35
CA LEU A 438 -0.96 6.06 19.11
C LEU A 438 0.24 5.90 20.07
N VAL A 439 0.90 7.01 20.43
CA VAL A 439 1.94 7.06 21.46
C VAL A 439 1.36 6.80 22.86
N SER A 440 0.19 7.38 23.20
CA SER A 440 -0.43 7.22 24.52
C SER A 440 -0.89 5.78 24.80
N VAL A 441 -1.33 5.05 23.78
CA VAL A 441 -1.73 3.63 23.88
C VAL A 441 -0.58 2.65 23.63
N GLY A 442 0.66 3.15 23.48
CA GLY A 442 1.86 2.32 23.27
C GLY A 442 1.97 1.66 21.89
N ALA A 443 1.08 1.98 20.95
CA ALA A 443 1.05 1.40 19.60
C ALA A 443 2.20 1.88 18.69
N VAL A 444 2.80 3.03 19.00
CA VAL A 444 3.88 3.69 18.23
C VAL A 444 4.88 4.31 19.22
N LYS A 445 6.18 4.29 18.90
CA LYS A 445 7.20 4.92 19.77
C LYS A 445 6.99 6.42 19.92
N LYS A 446 7.44 7.00 21.05
CA LYS A 446 7.55 8.47 21.19
C LYS A 446 8.45 9.03 20.10
N THR A 447 8.05 10.15 19.52
CA THR A 447 8.85 10.92 18.56
C THR A 447 10.16 11.37 19.22
N VAL A 448 11.29 11.19 18.54
CA VAL A 448 12.60 11.60 19.07
C VAL A 448 12.73 13.12 19.04
N SER A 449 12.92 13.74 20.20
CA SER A 449 13.15 15.18 20.32
C SER A 449 14.64 15.46 20.51
N GLY A 450 15.32 15.91 19.44
CA GLY A 450 16.70 16.39 19.50
C GLY A 450 16.89 17.60 20.41
N ARG A 451 15.82 18.34 20.69
CA ARG A 451 15.78 19.31 21.78
C ARG A 451 15.55 18.59 23.10
N LYS A 452 16.62 18.45 23.88
CA LYS A 452 16.50 18.62 25.34
C LYS A 452 16.00 20.04 25.60
N ARG A 453 15.09 20.19 26.56
CA ARG A 453 14.90 21.46 27.28
C ARG A 453 15.96 21.56 28.37
#